data_AF-K5V730-F1
#
_entry.id   AF-K5V730-F1
#
_cell.length_a   1.000
_cell.length_b   1.000
_cell.length_c   1.000
_cell.angle_alpha   90.00
_cell.angle_beta   90.00
_cell.angle_gamma   90.00
#
_symmetry.space_group_name_H-M   'P 1'
#
loop_
_entity.id
_entity.type
_entity.pdbx_description
1 polymer ?
#
loop_
_entity_poly.entity_id
_entity_poly.type
_entity_poly.pdbx_seq_one_letter_code
_entity_poly.pdbx_strand_id
1 'polypeptide(L)'
;MSPEAFATMLWKMKTKWPPRGQLIVEMNTHRESRAAWLPKQMGPDDGPIDVTPYIAPGDNIIRFVQLSGQADRLFVLYVGRPDGERANSPATNGWDSWLSSLGLQS
;
A
#
# COMPACT_ATOMS: atom_id res chain seq x y z
N MET A 1 9.85 -17.50 -14.21
CA MET A 1 9.83 -16.57 -13.06
C MET A 1 8.63 -16.93 -12.21
N SER A 2 8.79 -17.15 -10.90
CA SER A 2 7.64 -17.42 -10.02
C SER A 2 6.94 -16.12 -9.58
N PRO A 3 5.67 -16.18 -9.14
CA PRO A 3 4.96 -15.01 -8.59
C PRO A 3 5.71 -14.34 -7.42
N GLU A 4 6.32 -15.14 -6.54
CA GLU A 4 7.09 -14.65 -5.40
C GLU A 4 8.34 -13.90 -5.87
N ALA A 5 9.09 -14.49 -6.81
CA ALA A 5 10.27 -13.85 -7.38
C ALA A 5 9.92 -12.53 -8.08
N PHE A 6 8.77 -12.47 -8.75
CA PHE A 6 8.27 -11.24 -9.37
C PHE A 6 7.88 -10.18 -8.34
N ALA A 7 7.17 -10.57 -7.28
CA ALA A 7 6.76 -9.67 -6.22
C ALA A 7 7.97 -9.11 -5.45
N THR A 8 8.98 -9.94 -5.16
CA THR A 8 10.26 -9.50 -4.59
C THR A 8 10.98 -8.52 -5.51
N MET A 9 10.97 -8.76 -6.82
CA MET A 9 11.57 -7.86 -7.80
C MET A 9 10.87 -6.50 -7.80
N LEU A 10 9.53 -6.47 -7.85
CA LEU A 10 8.75 -5.22 -7.78
C LEU A 10 8.94 -4.48 -6.46
N TRP A 11 9.04 -5.20 -5.34
CA TRP A 11 9.27 -4.60 -4.02
C TRP A 11 10.62 -3.90 -3.91
N LYS A 12 11.67 -4.46 -4.52
CA LYS A 12 13.02 -3.86 -4.54
C LYS A 12 13.13 -2.64 -5.45
N MET A 13 12.14 -2.39 -6.32
CA MET A 13 12.14 -1.19 -7.15
C MET A 13 11.86 0.04 -6.27
N LYS A 14 12.69 1.08 -6.42
CA LYS A 14 12.45 2.35 -5.74
C LYS A 14 11.09 2.89 -6.17
N THR A 15 10.20 3.12 -5.20
CA THR A 15 8.94 3.81 -5.44
C THR A 15 9.22 5.19 -6.01
N LYS A 16 8.53 5.52 -7.11
CA LYS A 16 8.62 6.83 -7.73
C LYS A 16 7.22 7.32 -8.03
N TRP A 17 6.67 8.10 -7.10
CA TRP A 17 5.38 8.73 -7.32
C TRP A 17 5.49 9.78 -8.44
N PRO A 18 4.35 10.13 -9.06
CA PRO A 18 4.27 11.26 -9.97
C PRO A 18 4.70 12.57 -9.30
N PRO A 19 4.99 13.62 -10.09
CA PRO A 19 5.11 14.96 -9.55
C PRO A 19 3.94 15.32 -8.63
N ARG A 20 4.25 16.08 -7.58
CA ARG A 20 3.25 16.58 -6.64
C ARG A 20 2.16 17.34 -7.39
N GLY A 21 0.92 17.16 -6.98
CA GLY A 21 -0.25 17.75 -7.65
C GLY A 21 -0.95 16.85 -8.67
N GLN A 22 -0.41 15.68 -9.01
CA GLN A 22 -0.89 14.89 -10.16
C GLN A 22 -1.69 13.63 -9.79
N LEU A 23 -1.67 13.20 -8.54
CA LEU A 23 -2.29 11.96 -8.09
C LEU A 23 -2.94 12.15 -6.72
N ILE A 24 -4.15 11.63 -6.57
CA ILE A 24 -4.77 11.35 -5.28
C ILE A 24 -4.92 9.83 -5.19
N VAL A 25 -4.57 9.26 -4.04
CA VAL A 25 -4.87 7.86 -3.73
C VAL A 25 -5.92 7.86 -2.63
N GLU A 26 -6.99 7.10 -2.81
CA GLU A 26 -8.04 6.94 -1.81
C GLU A 26 -8.21 5.46 -1.51
N MET A 27 -8.56 5.15 -0.27
CA MET A 27 -8.93 3.82 0.15
C MET A 27 -10.24 3.89 0.92
N ASN A 28 -11.16 2.99 0.58
CA ASN A 28 -12.40 2.74 1.33
C ASN A 28 -13.21 4.03 1.59
N THR A 29 -13.32 4.93 0.60
CA THR A 29 -13.84 6.31 0.74
C THR A 29 -15.23 6.41 1.40
N HIS A 30 -16.02 5.32 1.42
CA HIS A 30 -17.35 5.23 2.02
C HIS A 30 -17.43 4.39 3.31
N ARG A 31 -16.29 4.06 3.93
CA ARG A 31 -16.21 3.24 5.15
C ARG A 31 -15.49 3.98 6.27
N GLU A 32 -15.58 3.46 7.49
CA GLU A 32 -14.85 4.00 8.64
C GLU A 32 -13.34 3.83 8.50
N SER A 33 -12.88 2.76 7.85
CA SER A 33 -11.47 2.49 7.53
C SER A 33 -10.95 3.29 6.32
N ARG A 34 -11.44 4.52 6.13
CA ARG A 34 -11.08 5.36 4.98
C ARG A 34 -9.72 6.04 5.15
N ALA A 35 -9.02 6.19 4.04
CA ALA A 35 -7.81 7.00 3.94
C ALA A 35 -7.76 7.75 2.62
N ALA A 36 -7.06 8.87 2.62
CA ALA A 36 -6.70 9.60 1.42
C ALA A 36 -5.27 10.12 1.54
N TRP A 37 -4.49 9.95 0.48
CA TRP A 37 -3.16 10.51 0.34
C TRP A 37 -3.21 11.58 -0.74
N LEU A 38 -2.92 12.80 -0.32
CA LEU A 38 -3.06 13.99 -1.14
C LEU A 38 -1.79 14.24 -1.97
N PRO A 39 -1.87 15.02 -3.05
CA PRO A 39 -0.74 15.23 -3.94
C PRO A 39 0.44 15.98 -3.30
N LYS A 40 0.24 16.58 -2.11
CA LYS A 40 1.30 17.21 -1.31
C LYS A 40 2.01 16.23 -0.36
N GLN A 41 1.51 15.01 -0.24
CA GLN A 41 2.06 13.96 0.63
C GLN A 41 2.79 12.88 -0.17
N MET A 42 2.66 12.91 -1.51
CA MET A 42 3.26 11.95 -2.43
C MET A 42 3.96 12.70 -3.54
N GLY A 43 5.27 12.50 -3.65
CA GLY A 43 6.12 13.04 -4.68
C GLY A 43 7.24 12.07 -5.04
N PRO A 44 8.07 12.41 -6.05
CA PRO A 44 9.02 11.48 -6.65
C PRO A 44 10.05 10.87 -5.69
N ASP A 45 10.29 11.52 -4.56
CA ASP A 45 11.25 11.12 -3.53
C ASP A 45 10.59 10.44 -2.31
N ASP A 46 9.25 10.41 -2.28
CA ASP A 46 8.49 9.79 -1.20
C ASP A 46 8.40 8.27 -1.40
N GLY A 47 8.43 7.53 -0.29
CA GLY A 47 8.40 6.06 -0.27
C GLY A 47 7.01 5.47 -0.56
N PRO A 48 6.90 4.12 -0.52
CA PRO A 48 5.61 3.45 -0.66
C PRO A 48 4.66 3.82 0.48
N ILE A 49 3.36 3.80 0.18
CA ILE A 49 2.30 4.06 1.16
C ILE A 49 1.99 2.77 1.91
N ASP A 50 1.92 2.85 3.23
CA ASP A 50 1.39 1.77 4.04
C ASP A 50 -0.14 1.90 4.17
N VAL A 51 -0.84 0.94 3.56
CA VAL A 51 -2.31 0.87 3.55
C VAL A 51 -2.86 -0.09 4.60
N THR A 52 -1.99 -0.81 5.33
CA THR A 52 -2.35 -1.75 6.40
C THR A 52 -3.49 -1.26 7.27
N PRO A 53 -3.40 -0.06 7.89
CA PRO A 53 -4.29 0.30 8.98
C PRO A 53 -5.73 0.56 8.51
N TYR A 54 -5.92 0.61 7.19
CA TYR A 54 -7.17 0.95 6.52
C TYR A 54 -7.83 -0.28 5.88
N ILE A 55 -7.20 -1.45 5.97
CA ILE A 55 -7.81 -2.72 5.55
C ILE A 55 -8.95 -3.06 6.52
N ALA A 56 -10.13 -3.32 5.98
CA ALA A 56 -11.30 -3.74 6.75
C ALA A 56 -11.86 -5.08 6.22
N PRO A 57 -12.67 -5.80 7.01
CA PRO A 57 -13.35 -7.01 6.55
C PRO A 57 -14.19 -6.76 5.29
N GLY A 58 -14.20 -7.74 4.38
CA GLY A 58 -14.87 -7.66 3.08
C GLY A 58 -14.04 -6.93 2.02
N ASP A 59 -14.71 -6.37 1.02
CA ASP A 59 -14.03 -5.74 -0.11
C ASP A 59 -13.37 -4.42 0.30
N ASN A 60 -12.11 -4.28 -0.10
CA ASN A 60 -11.33 -3.05 0.04
C ASN A 60 -11.16 -2.43 -1.33
N ILE A 61 -11.48 -1.14 -1.44
CA ILE A 61 -11.43 -0.41 -2.71
C ILE A 61 -10.31 0.63 -2.61
N ILE A 62 -9.32 0.54 -3.50
CA ILE A 62 -8.29 1.55 -3.69
C ILE A 62 -8.55 2.26 -5.01
N ARG A 63 -8.56 3.60 -4.98
CA ARG A 63 -8.75 4.44 -6.16
C ARG A 63 -7.50 5.28 -6.40
N PHE A 64 -7.00 5.23 -7.64
CA PHE A 64 -5.96 6.12 -8.13
C PHE A 64 -6.62 7.19 -8.99
N VAL A 65 -6.81 8.39 -8.43
CA VAL A 65 -7.43 9.51 -9.14
C VAL A 65 -6.32 10.34 -9.78
N GLN A 66 -6.17 10.17 -11.09
CA GLN A 66 -5.19 10.88 -11.90
C GLN A 66 -5.71 12.28 -12.22
N LEU A 67 -4.95 13.31 -11.85
CA LEU A 67 -5.26 14.72 -12.14
C LEU A 67 -4.57 15.22 -13.42
N SER A 68 -3.64 14.43 -13.96
CA SER A 68 -2.95 14.63 -15.23
C SER A 68 -2.59 13.28 -15.85
N GLY A 69 -2.20 13.25 -17.12
CA GLY A 69 -1.80 12.01 -17.79
C GLY A 69 -0.61 11.32 -17.10
N GLN A 70 -0.74 10.02 -16.85
CA GLN A 70 0.29 9.20 -16.20
C GLN A 70 0.52 7.85 -16.91
N ALA A 71 0.58 7.89 -18.25
CA ALA A 71 0.74 6.67 -19.06
C ALA A 71 2.08 5.93 -18.81
N ASP A 72 3.06 6.58 -18.16
CA ASP A 72 4.38 6.03 -17.84
C ASP A 72 4.49 5.48 -16.41
N ARG A 73 3.37 5.25 -15.72
CA ARG A 73 3.35 4.80 -14.32
C ARG A 73 2.66 3.45 -14.16
N LEU A 74 3.26 2.59 -13.34
CA LEU A 74 2.69 1.34 -12.86
C LEU A 74 2.42 1.47 -11.36
N PHE A 75 1.18 1.22 -10.95
CA PHE A 75 0.81 1.14 -9.53
C PHE A 75 0.78 -0.33 -9.11
N VAL A 76 1.48 -0.64 -8.02
CA VAL A 76 1.58 -2.00 -7.49
C VAL A 76 1.06 -2.00 -6.06
N LEU A 77 0.10 -2.87 -5.78
CA LEU A 77 -0.30 -3.22 -4.42
C LEU A 77 0.43 -4.50 -4.03
N TYR A 78 1.28 -4.41 -3.02
CA TYR A 78 1.98 -5.57 -2.48
C TYR A 78 1.28 -6.07 -1.22
N VAL A 79 1.02 -7.37 -1.16
CA VAL A 79 0.49 -8.06 0.02
C VAL A 79 1.48 -9.15 0.39
N GLY A 80 1.97 -9.12 1.63
CA GLY A 80 2.88 -10.12 2.16
C GLY A 80 3.08 -9.92 3.65
N ARG A 81 3.55 -10.96 4.35
CA ARG A 81 3.99 -10.80 5.73
C ARG A 81 5.15 -9.79 5.74
N PRO A 82 5.17 -8.82 6.68
CA PRO A 82 6.35 -8.00 6.86
C PRO A 82 7.50 -8.93 7.25
N ASP A 83 8.52 -9.07 6.40
CA ASP A 83 9.73 -9.78 6.80
C ASP A 83 10.35 -9.04 8.00
N GLY A 84 11.00 -9.79 8.90
CA GLY A 84 11.37 -9.38 10.26
C GLY A 84 12.12 -8.06 10.43
N GLU A 85 12.68 -7.47 9.37
CA GLU A 85 13.25 -6.12 9.40
C GLU A 85 12.19 -5.01 9.58
N ARG A 86 10.92 -5.28 9.20
CA ARG A 86 9.81 -4.33 9.35
C ARG A 86 9.11 -4.39 10.71
N ALA A 87 9.42 -5.38 11.56
CA ALA A 87 8.81 -5.58 12.89
C ALA A 87 9.02 -4.41 13.87
N ASN A 88 9.87 -3.44 13.53
CA ASN A 88 10.14 -2.25 14.34
C ASN A 88 9.44 -0.96 13.84
N SER A 89 8.55 -1.03 12.84
CA SER A 89 7.68 0.11 12.50
C SER A 89 6.41 0.06 13.34
N PRO A 90 5.89 1.18 13.88
CA PRO A 90 4.73 1.19 14.77
C PRO A 90 3.43 0.62 14.16
N ALA A 91 3.40 0.35 12.85
CA ALA A 91 2.31 -0.30 12.14
C ALA A 91 2.29 -1.85 12.25
N THR A 92 3.38 -2.50 12.70
CA THR A 92 3.47 -3.98 12.71
C THR A 92 2.75 -4.67 13.87
N ASN A 93 2.46 -3.95 14.95
CA ASN A 93 1.91 -4.52 16.18
C ASN A 93 0.47 -5.05 16.01
N GLY A 94 -0.26 -4.57 14.99
CA GLY A 94 -1.63 -5.00 14.70
C GLY A 94 -1.74 -6.21 13.76
N TRP A 95 -0.70 -6.50 12.99
CA TRP A 95 -0.72 -7.52 11.93
C TRP A 95 -0.76 -8.94 12.48
N ASP A 96 0.04 -9.26 13.50
CA ASP A 96 0.07 -10.58 14.11
C ASP A 96 -1.23 -10.90 14.85
N SER A 97 -1.83 -9.89 15.50
CA SER A 97 -3.13 -9.99 16.15
C SER A 97 -4.26 -10.27 15.13
N TRP A 98 -4.22 -9.60 13.97
CA TRP A 98 -5.18 -9.82 12.89
C TRP A 98 -5.02 -11.18 12.20
N LEU A 99 -3.80 -11.64 11.94
CA LEU A 99 -3.57 -12.98 11.37
C LEU A 99 -3.98 -14.10 12.33
N SER A 100 -3.77 -13.89 13.63
CA SER A 100 -4.20 -14.81 14.69
C SER A 100 -5.72 -14.88 14.80
N SER A 101 -6.43 -13.76 14.66
CA SER A 101 -7.90 -13.74 14.67
C SER A 101 -8.53 -14.43 13.45
N LEU A 102 -7.76 -14.58 12.36
CA LEU A 102 -8.15 -15.29 11.15
C LEU A 102 -7.71 -16.77 11.11
N GLY A 103 -7.02 -17.27 12.14
CA GLY A 103 -6.56 -18.67 12.20
C GLY A 103 -5.50 -19.04 11.16
N LEU A 104 -4.74 -18.05 10.66
CA LEU A 104 -3.76 -18.21 9.56
C LEU A 104 -2.30 -18.36 10.06
N GLN A 105 -2.10 -18.70 11.33
CA GLN A 105 -0.79 -19.13 11.84
C GLN A 105 -0.74 -20.66 11.89
N SER A 106 0.22 -21.23 11.16
CA SER A 106 0.63 -22.64 11.19
C SER A 106 1.63 -22.89 12.30
#